data_AF-A0A820GCQ8-F1
#
_entry.id   AF-A0A820GCQ8-F1
#
_cell.length_a   1.000
_cell.length_b   1.000
_cell.length_c   1.000
_cell.angle_alpha   90.00
_cell.angle_beta   90.00
_cell.angle_gamma   90.00
#
_symmetry.space_group_name_H-M   'P 1'
#
loop_
_entity.id
_entity.type
_entity.pdbx_description
1 polymer ?
#
loop_
_entity_poly.entity_id
_entity_poly.type
_entity_poly.pdbx_seq_one_letter_code
_entity_poly.pdbx_strand_id
1 'polypeptide(L)'
;RQMCGYTVRTWFGRAGWGTLDLWKSVPGRLTLSDAYFLHQARMTYDIKSINPRLLDFKFEFSDDPDYETVVNQLEKQYHLNHEKIDDKVREEIYGLCYDHDTFVFYGDPAFIANLQENSTGNLLTTKFHRTGKTTHQFIIEYKDVETAQNYKLPIGSIFTNRIEHFNIINGFEYVPILSDNFLVILKPNPRDKESTIIKIDFRGTLI
;
A
#
# COMPACT_ATOMS: atom_id res chain seq x y z
N ARG A 1 -2.91 9.90 20.83
CA ARG A 1 -4.06 9.64 19.94
C ARG A 1 -3.53 9.67 18.51
N GLN A 2 -4.07 8.83 17.62
CA GLN A 2 -3.76 8.84 16.20
C GLN A 2 -5.03 9.10 15.40
N MET A 3 -4.90 9.82 14.30
CA MET A 3 -5.97 10.14 13.37
C MET A 3 -5.40 10.15 11.95
N CYS A 4 -6.21 9.79 10.96
CA CYS A 4 -5.90 10.01 9.56
C CYS A 4 -7.12 10.64 8.89
N GLY A 5 -6.90 11.57 7.97
CA GLY A 5 -7.99 12.30 7.34
C GLY A 5 -7.51 13.23 6.23
N TYR A 6 -8.48 13.87 5.59
CA TYR A 6 -8.22 14.82 4.52
C TYR A 6 -8.05 16.23 5.07
N THR A 7 -7.13 16.99 4.49
CA THR A 7 -6.90 18.42 4.82
C THR A 7 -7.81 19.38 4.04
N VAL A 8 -8.59 18.84 3.11
CA VAL A 8 -9.47 19.52 2.15
C VAL A 8 -10.75 18.69 1.96
N ARG A 9 -11.77 19.22 1.27
CA ARG A 9 -12.99 18.44 0.98
C ARG A 9 -12.66 17.23 0.14
N THR A 10 -13.02 16.05 0.63
CA THR A 10 -12.89 14.81 -0.15
C THR A 10 -14.10 14.61 -1.05
N TRP A 11 -13.86 14.09 -2.25
CA TRP A 11 -14.89 13.65 -3.20
C TRP A 11 -14.64 12.18 -3.55
N PHE A 12 -13.89 11.89 -4.60
CA PHE A 12 -13.52 10.54 -5.03
C PHE A 12 -12.06 10.26 -4.68
N GLY A 13 -11.83 9.10 -4.06
CA GLY A 13 -10.54 8.68 -3.56
C GLY A 13 -10.65 7.36 -2.81
N ARG A 14 -9.51 6.70 -2.60
CA ARG A 14 -9.39 5.46 -1.84
C ARG A 14 -8.45 5.54 -0.65
N ALA A 15 -7.75 6.64 -0.40
CA ALA A 15 -6.79 6.76 0.72
C ALA A 15 -7.41 6.37 2.07
N GLY A 16 -8.53 7.01 2.42
CA GLY A 16 -9.24 6.74 3.67
C GLY A 16 -9.78 5.31 3.75
N TRP A 17 -10.55 4.89 2.73
CA TRP A 17 -11.16 3.55 2.68
C TRP A 17 -10.13 2.43 2.63
N GLY A 18 -9.09 2.56 1.80
CA GLY A 18 -8.05 1.56 1.67
C GLY A 18 -7.16 1.44 2.91
N THR A 19 -6.89 2.56 3.60
CA THR A 19 -6.24 2.52 4.94
C THR A 19 -7.12 1.79 5.95
N LEU A 20 -8.42 2.09 5.98
CA LEU A 20 -9.38 1.43 6.86
C LEU A 20 -9.51 -0.07 6.55
N ASP A 21 -9.59 -0.43 5.27
CA ASP A 21 -9.70 -1.81 4.80
C ASP A 21 -8.44 -2.60 5.18
N LEU A 22 -7.25 -2.03 5.02
CA LEU A 22 -6.00 -2.63 5.49
C LEU A 22 -6.00 -2.85 6.99
N TRP A 23 -6.34 -1.82 7.77
CA TRP A 23 -6.37 -1.89 9.22
C TRP A 23 -7.35 -2.97 9.72
N LYS A 24 -8.48 -3.13 9.04
CA LYS A 24 -9.51 -4.15 9.32
C LYS A 24 -9.20 -5.54 8.77
N SER A 25 -8.38 -5.66 7.73
CA SER A 25 -8.16 -6.94 7.03
C SER A 25 -7.42 -7.97 7.88
N VAL A 26 -6.60 -7.50 8.82
CA VAL A 26 -5.83 -8.31 9.77
C VAL A 26 -5.88 -7.68 11.17
N PRO A 27 -7.03 -7.76 11.88
CA PRO A 27 -7.17 -7.17 13.21
C PRO A 27 -6.10 -7.69 14.17
N GLY A 28 -5.67 -6.83 15.11
CA GLY A 28 -4.60 -7.13 16.07
C GLY A 28 -3.17 -6.97 15.53
N ARG A 29 -3.00 -6.95 14.20
CA ARG A 29 -1.68 -7.06 13.60
C ARG A 29 -1.07 -5.76 13.10
N LEU A 30 -1.84 -4.95 12.38
CA LEU A 30 -1.38 -3.65 11.90
C LEU A 30 -1.81 -2.56 12.88
N THR A 31 -0.88 -1.67 13.22
CA THR A 31 -1.24 -0.37 13.80
C THR A 31 -1.92 0.48 12.72
N LEU A 32 -2.67 1.52 13.13
CA LEU A 32 -3.21 2.49 12.17
C LEU A 32 -2.10 3.14 11.33
N SER A 33 -0.94 3.44 11.93
CA SER A 33 0.23 3.96 11.22
C SER A 33 0.78 2.98 10.19
N ASP A 34 0.82 1.68 10.50
CA ASP A 34 1.27 0.67 9.52
C ASP A 34 0.28 0.60 8.35
N ALA A 35 -1.02 0.56 8.63
CA ALA A 35 -2.04 0.51 7.59
C ALA A 35 -1.98 1.75 6.68
N TYR A 36 -1.83 2.95 7.27
CA TYR A 36 -1.63 4.19 6.52
C TYR A 36 -0.38 4.10 5.63
N PHE A 37 0.76 3.73 6.21
CA PHE A 37 2.03 3.64 5.49
C PHE A 37 1.97 2.66 4.32
N LEU A 38 1.45 1.45 4.55
CA LEU A 38 1.31 0.41 3.53
C LEU A 38 0.36 0.85 2.41
N HIS A 39 -0.72 1.55 2.75
CA HIS A 39 -1.66 2.05 1.77
C HIS A 39 -1.04 3.15 0.90
N GLN A 40 -0.34 4.12 1.51
CA GLN A 40 0.36 5.16 0.77
C GLN A 40 1.40 4.57 -0.19
N ALA A 41 2.18 3.58 0.25
CA ALA A 41 3.13 2.89 -0.62
C ALA A 41 2.46 2.22 -1.83
N ARG A 42 1.27 1.62 -1.62
CA ARG A 42 0.48 1.05 -2.71
C ARG A 42 -0.05 2.11 -3.68
N MET A 43 -0.59 3.22 -3.17
CA MET A 43 -1.05 4.32 -4.01
C MET A 43 0.09 4.90 -4.86
N THR A 44 1.26 5.15 -4.28
CA THR A 44 2.44 5.61 -5.02
C THR A 44 2.82 4.65 -6.14
N TYR A 45 2.77 3.34 -5.88
CA TYR A 45 3.00 2.32 -6.91
C TYR A 45 1.94 2.35 -8.02
N ASP A 46 0.67 2.48 -7.68
CA ASP A 46 -0.42 2.52 -8.65
C ASP A 46 -0.32 3.77 -9.54
N ILE A 47 -0.06 4.95 -8.96
CA ILE A 47 0.20 6.20 -9.71
C ILE A 47 1.37 6.00 -10.68
N LYS A 48 2.49 5.47 -10.18
CA LYS A 48 3.69 5.21 -10.99
C LYS A 48 3.43 4.22 -12.13
N SER A 49 2.60 3.21 -11.88
CA SER A 49 2.25 2.18 -12.87
C SER A 49 1.37 2.72 -13.99
N ILE A 50 0.56 3.75 -13.72
CA ILE A 50 -0.23 4.45 -14.72
C ILE A 50 0.67 5.38 -15.53
N ASN A 51 1.30 6.35 -14.86
CA ASN A 51 2.25 7.28 -15.48
C ASN A 51 3.16 7.87 -14.40
N PRO A 52 4.48 7.60 -14.42
CA PRO A 52 5.41 8.10 -13.41
C PRO A 52 5.40 9.62 -13.23
N ARG A 53 5.07 10.38 -14.27
CA ARG A 53 5.02 11.85 -14.18
C ARG A 53 3.91 12.35 -13.26
N LEU A 54 2.86 11.57 -13.02
CA LEU A 54 1.77 11.95 -12.12
C LEU A 54 2.23 12.11 -10.66
N LEU A 55 3.34 11.47 -10.26
CA LEU A 55 3.93 11.68 -8.92
C LEU A 55 4.47 13.09 -8.71
N ASP A 56 4.83 13.78 -9.80
CA ASP A 56 5.32 15.15 -9.78
C ASP A 56 4.18 16.17 -9.88
N PHE A 57 2.92 15.71 -9.91
CA PHE A 57 1.79 16.60 -9.92
C PHE A 57 1.76 17.45 -8.66
N LYS A 58 1.50 18.74 -8.85
CA LYS A 58 1.34 19.70 -7.78
C LYS A 58 0.08 20.47 -8.06
N PHE A 59 -0.78 20.46 -7.07
CA PHE A 59 -1.98 21.25 -7.07
C PHE A 59 -1.66 22.74 -6.94
N GLU A 60 -2.20 23.55 -7.85
CA GLU A 60 -2.06 25.00 -7.80
C GLU A 60 -3.41 25.63 -7.39
N PHE A 61 -3.70 25.63 -6.09
CA PHE A 61 -4.87 26.34 -5.55
C PHE A 61 -4.55 27.04 -4.23
N SER A 62 -5.16 28.21 -4.01
CA SER A 62 -5.06 28.97 -2.76
C SER A 62 -6.05 28.50 -1.69
N ASP A 63 -7.13 27.86 -2.11
CA ASP A 63 -8.29 27.50 -1.29
C ASP A 63 -8.70 26.04 -1.58
N ASP A 64 -9.67 25.53 -0.82
CA ASP A 64 -10.23 24.18 -0.94
C ASP A 64 -10.91 23.96 -2.31
N PRO A 65 -10.25 23.25 -3.25
CA PRO A 65 -10.70 23.14 -4.63
C PRO A 65 -11.96 22.27 -4.73
N ASP A 66 -12.79 22.54 -5.73
CA ASP A 66 -13.82 21.58 -6.13
C ASP A 66 -13.24 20.51 -7.08
N TYR A 67 -14.05 19.48 -7.34
CA TYR A 67 -13.70 18.38 -8.24
C TYR A 67 -13.28 18.88 -9.63
N GLU A 68 -14.08 19.77 -10.22
CA GLU A 68 -13.83 20.31 -11.56
C GLU A 68 -12.49 21.05 -11.64
N THR A 69 -12.11 21.80 -10.62
CA THR A 69 -10.82 22.49 -10.56
C THR A 69 -9.66 21.51 -10.60
N VAL A 70 -9.73 20.43 -9.80
CA VAL A 70 -8.71 19.37 -9.76
C VAL A 70 -8.58 18.68 -11.12
N VAL A 71 -9.72 18.28 -11.69
CA VAL A 71 -9.80 17.59 -12.98
C VAL A 71 -9.18 18.45 -14.09
N ASN A 72 -9.60 19.71 -14.19
CA ASN A 72 -9.12 20.61 -15.24
C ASN A 72 -7.61 20.86 -15.14
N GLN A 73 -7.04 20.95 -13.93
CA GLN A 73 -5.58 21.09 -13.75
C GLN A 73 -4.82 19.84 -14.20
N LEU A 74 -5.28 18.66 -13.78
CA LEU A 74 -4.68 17.37 -14.16
C LEU A 74 -4.74 17.16 -15.68
N GLU A 75 -5.89 17.39 -16.30
CA GLU A 75 -6.08 17.28 -17.75
C GLU A 75 -5.19 18.25 -18.51
N LYS A 76 -5.06 19.50 -18.04
CA LYS A 76 -4.21 20.52 -18.68
C LYS A 76 -2.72 20.17 -18.58
N GLN A 77 -2.27 19.68 -17.43
CA GLN A 77 -0.85 19.42 -17.17
C GLN A 77 -0.34 18.13 -17.81
N TYR A 78 -1.20 17.10 -17.89
CA TYR A 78 -0.82 15.77 -18.38
C TYR A 78 -1.50 15.36 -19.68
N HIS A 79 -2.35 16.23 -20.26
CA HIS A 79 -3.03 15.98 -21.54
C HIS A 79 -3.86 14.69 -21.57
N LEU A 80 -4.46 14.31 -20.43
CA LEU A 80 -5.20 13.05 -20.26
C LEU A 80 -6.38 12.90 -21.23
N ASN A 81 -6.94 14.00 -21.74
CA ASN A 81 -8.04 14.01 -22.71
C ASN A 81 -7.63 13.58 -24.12
N HIS A 82 -6.34 13.66 -24.46
CA HIS A 82 -5.82 13.24 -25.76
C HIS A 82 -5.41 11.77 -25.78
N GLU A 83 -5.23 11.17 -24.60
CA GLU A 83 -4.96 9.75 -24.45
C GLU A 83 -6.28 8.97 -24.46
N LYS A 84 -6.33 7.81 -25.14
CA LYS A 84 -7.48 6.90 -25.11
C LYS A 84 -7.56 6.17 -23.75
N ILE A 85 -7.69 6.92 -22.67
CA ILE A 85 -7.85 6.39 -21.32
C ILE A 85 -9.35 6.19 -21.08
N ASP A 86 -9.69 5.01 -20.57
CA ASP A 86 -11.04 4.70 -20.09
C ASP A 86 -11.47 5.66 -18.98
N ASP A 87 -12.73 6.11 -18.99
CA ASP A 87 -13.21 7.14 -18.06
C ASP A 87 -13.04 6.72 -16.59
N LYS A 88 -13.18 5.43 -16.27
CA LYS A 88 -12.97 4.92 -14.91
C LYS A 88 -11.51 5.00 -14.48
N VAL A 89 -10.58 4.71 -15.40
CA VAL A 89 -9.14 4.86 -15.14
C VAL A 89 -8.81 6.34 -14.94
N ARG A 90 -9.46 7.24 -15.68
CA ARG A 90 -9.30 8.69 -15.53
C ARG A 90 -9.77 9.17 -14.14
N GLU A 91 -10.96 8.76 -13.70
CA GLU A 91 -11.44 9.03 -12.33
C GLU A 91 -10.49 8.49 -11.26
N GLU A 92 -9.94 7.29 -11.46
CA GLU A 92 -8.94 6.70 -10.57
C GLU A 92 -7.66 7.53 -10.49
N ILE A 93 -7.16 8.06 -11.61
CA ILE A 93 -6.01 8.99 -11.62
C ILE A 93 -6.31 10.22 -10.77
N TYR A 94 -7.49 10.81 -10.93
CA TYR A 94 -7.89 12.01 -10.19
C TYR A 94 -7.90 11.76 -8.68
N GLY A 95 -8.59 10.70 -8.26
CA GLY A 95 -8.65 10.34 -6.85
C GLY A 95 -7.28 10.01 -6.27
N LEU A 96 -6.43 9.27 -7.00
CA LEU A 96 -5.10 8.90 -6.53
C LEU A 96 -4.18 10.11 -6.35
N CYS A 97 -4.15 11.02 -7.32
CA CYS A 97 -3.33 12.22 -7.24
C CYS A 97 -3.80 13.13 -6.09
N TYR A 98 -5.12 13.27 -5.92
CA TYR A 98 -5.71 14.04 -4.83
C TYR A 98 -5.40 13.45 -3.46
N ASP A 99 -5.67 12.16 -3.28
CA ASP A 99 -5.42 11.45 -2.03
C ASP A 99 -3.95 11.48 -1.63
N HIS A 100 -3.03 11.34 -2.58
CA HIS A 100 -1.60 11.27 -2.33
C HIS A 100 -1.08 12.51 -1.58
N ASP A 101 -1.56 13.71 -1.97
CA ASP A 101 -1.08 14.97 -1.40
C ASP A 101 -1.98 15.49 -0.25
N THR A 102 -3.22 15.01 -0.13
CA THR A 102 -4.21 15.59 0.81
C THR A 102 -4.56 14.72 2.01
N PHE A 103 -4.33 13.40 1.94
CA PHE A 103 -4.62 12.46 3.02
C PHE A 103 -3.45 12.33 3.99
N VAL A 104 -3.64 12.85 5.20
CA VAL A 104 -2.59 13.00 6.20
C VAL A 104 -2.81 12.10 7.41
N PHE A 105 -1.71 11.63 7.97
CA PHE A 105 -1.67 11.00 9.28
C PHE A 105 -1.24 12.01 10.35
N TYR A 106 -1.94 12.04 11.48
CA TYR A 106 -1.66 12.89 12.62
C TYR A 106 -1.57 12.08 13.92
N GLY A 107 -0.45 12.23 14.64
CA GLY A 107 -0.19 11.56 15.90
C GLY A 107 1.20 10.94 15.94
N ASP A 108 1.51 10.29 17.06
CA ASP A 108 2.77 9.56 17.25
C ASP A 108 2.69 8.18 16.59
N PRO A 109 3.49 7.86 15.55
CA PRO A 109 3.51 6.53 14.94
C PRO A 109 3.94 5.40 15.89
N ALA A 110 4.65 5.72 16.99
CA ALA A 110 5.04 4.73 17.99
C ALA A 110 3.87 4.31 18.90
N PHE A 111 2.75 5.06 18.88
CA PHE A 111 1.55 4.68 19.61
C PHE A 111 0.89 3.46 18.95
N ILE A 112 0.74 2.37 19.70
CA ILE A 112 0.19 1.11 19.19
C ILE A 112 -1.34 1.18 19.14
N ALA A 113 -1.89 1.65 18.01
CA ALA A 113 -3.33 1.66 17.75
C ALA A 113 -3.77 0.49 16.87
N ASN A 114 -3.92 -0.68 17.46
CA ASN A 114 -4.36 -1.89 16.74
C ASN A 114 -5.86 -2.09 16.95
N LEU A 115 -6.54 -2.63 15.94
CA LEU A 115 -7.89 -3.16 16.15
C LEU A 115 -7.82 -4.39 17.05
N GLN A 116 -8.84 -4.61 17.87
CA GLN A 116 -8.94 -5.82 18.66
C GLN A 116 -9.05 -7.04 17.72
N GLU A 117 -8.36 -8.13 18.05
CA GLU A 117 -8.48 -9.38 17.32
C GLU A 117 -9.94 -9.87 17.33
N ASN A 118 -10.46 -10.22 16.14
CA ASN A 118 -11.80 -10.75 16.00
C ASN A 118 -11.80 -12.27 16.20
N SER A 119 -12.87 -12.82 16.76
CA SER A 119 -13.06 -14.26 16.96
C SER A 119 -13.24 -15.08 15.67
N THR A 120 -13.40 -14.42 14.52
CA THR A 120 -13.69 -15.04 13.21
C THR A 120 -12.44 -15.50 12.43
N GLY A 121 -11.24 -15.35 13.01
CA GLY A 121 -9.98 -15.81 12.44
C GLY A 121 -9.44 -14.87 11.35
N ASN A 122 -8.11 -14.84 11.21
CA ASN A 122 -7.42 -13.97 10.26
C ASN A 122 -7.52 -14.51 8.83
N LEU A 123 -7.69 -13.62 7.84
CA LEU A 123 -7.72 -13.96 6.42
C LEU A 123 -6.36 -14.47 5.90
N LEU A 124 -5.28 -14.04 6.55
CA LEU A 124 -3.92 -14.47 6.25
C LEU A 124 -3.03 -14.36 7.47
N THR A 125 -1.94 -15.11 7.43
CA THR A 125 -0.83 -14.99 8.36
C THR A 125 0.46 -14.74 7.59
N THR A 126 1.48 -14.31 8.33
CA THR A 126 2.77 -13.96 7.76
C THR A 126 3.85 -14.37 8.73
N LYS A 127 4.95 -14.86 8.19
CA LYS A 127 6.06 -15.38 8.97
C LYS A 127 7.35 -14.84 8.37
N PHE A 128 8.25 -14.45 9.26
CA PHE A 128 9.61 -14.07 8.92
C PHE A 128 10.56 -15.16 9.44
N HIS A 129 11.34 -15.74 8.55
CA HIS A 129 12.29 -16.80 8.89
C HIS A 129 13.69 -16.42 8.45
N ARG A 130 14.66 -16.55 9.37
CA ARG A 130 16.07 -16.52 9.03
C ARG A 130 16.48 -17.91 8.54
N THR A 131 16.84 -18.03 7.27
CA THR A 131 17.23 -19.31 6.64
C THR A 131 18.75 -19.53 6.65
N GLY A 132 19.52 -18.48 6.93
CA GLY A 132 20.98 -18.54 7.00
C GLY A 132 21.57 -17.31 7.67
N LYS A 133 22.90 -17.11 7.56
CA LYS A 133 23.57 -15.98 8.23
C LYS A 133 23.06 -14.63 7.73
N THR A 134 22.83 -14.51 6.43
CA THR A 134 22.39 -13.27 5.76
C THR A 134 21.21 -13.51 4.83
N THR A 135 20.51 -14.64 4.96
CA THR A 135 19.37 -15.00 4.11
C THR A 135 18.12 -15.15 4.96
N HIS A 136 17.03 -14.59 4.46
CA HIS A 136 15.75 -14.52 5.12
C HIS A 136 14.64 -14.88 4.13
N GLN A 137 13.52 -15.35 4.67
CA GLN A 137 12.33 -15.70 3.93
C GLN A 137 11.13 -15.06 4.60
N PHE A 138 10.34 -14.33 3.81
CA PHE A 138 9.04 -13.81 4.19
C PHE A 138 7.96 -14.65 3.54
N ILE A 139 7.11 -15.27 4.38
CA ILE A 139 6.03 -16.15 3.94
C ILE A 139 4.70 -15.45 4.21
N ILE A 140 3.81 -15.48 3.24
CA ILE A 140 2.38 -15.16 3.41
C ILE A 140 1.62 -16.46 3.22
N GLU A 141 0.70 -16.74 4.13
CA GLU A 141 -0.16 -17.91 4.12
C GLU A 141 -1.61 -17.45 4.26
N TYR A 142 -2.36 -17.59 3.18
CA TYR A 142 -3.80 -17.29 3.14
C TYR A 142 -4.60 -18.38 3.81
N LYS A 143 -5.78 -18.00 4.33
CA LYS A 143 -6.72 -18.94 4.93
C LYS A 143 -7.17 -20.03 3.95
N ASP A 144 -7.43 -19.65 2.70
CA ASP A 144 -7.93 -20.51 1.64
C ASP A 144 -7.61 -19.93 0.26
N VAL A 145 -7.83 -20.73 -0.79
CA VAL A 145 -7.58 -20.37 -2.19
C VAL A 145 -8.43 -19.18 -2.63
N GLU A 146 -9.70 -19.14 -2.22
CA GLU A 146 -10.61 -18.05 -2.56
C GLU A 146 -10.09 -16.71 -2.03
N THR A 147 -9.65 -16.67 -0.78
CA THR A 147 -9.00 -15.51 -0.17
C THR A 147 -7.74 -15.15 -0.93
N ALA A 148 -6.88 -16.12 -1.24
CA ALA A 148 -5.62 -15.89 -1.95
C ALA A 148 -5.81 -15.23 -3.33
N GLN A 149 -6.85 -15.64 -4.08
CA GLN A 149 -7.14 -15.13 -5.42
C GLN A 149 -7.90 -13.80 -5.40
N ASN A 150 -8.67 -13.52 -4.34
CA ASN A 150 -9.48 -12.30 -4.24
C ASN A 150 -8.86 -11.19 -3.39
N TYR A 151 -7.76 -11.44 -2.67
CA TYR A 151 -7.09 -10.43 -1.85
C TYR A 151 -6.49 -9.32 -2.71
N LYS A 152 -6.77 -8.04 -2.41
CA LYS A 152 -6.33 -6.90 -3.25
C LYS A 152 -5.40 -5.92 -2.54
N LEU A 153 -5.34 -5.99 -1.21
CA LEU A 153 -4.61 -5.04 -0.38
C LEU A 153 -3.11 -5.37 -0.37
N PRO A 154 -2.22 -4.38 -0.20
CA PRO A 154 -0.80 -4.68 -0.01
C PRO A 154 -0.59 -5.50 1.28
N ILE A 155 0.45 -6.33 1.31
CA ILE A 155 0.80 -7.11 2.50
C ILE A 155 2.20 -6.71 2.92
N GLY A 156 2.34 -6.19 4.13
CA GLY A 156 3.61 -5.72 4.65
C GLY A 156 3.99 -6.32 5.98
N SER A 157 5.27 -6.15 6.31
CA SER A 157 5.86 -6.42 7.61
C SER A 157 6.88 -5.35 7.93
N ILE A 158 6.74 -4.72 9.09
CA ILE A 158 7.77 -3.87 9.68
C ILE A 158 8.73 -4.77 10.46
N PHE A 159 10.03 -4.55 10.31
CA PHE A 159 11.06 -5.32 10.97
C PHE A 159 11.41 -4.70 12.33
N THR A 160 11.62 -5.56 13.33
CA THR A 160 12.09 -5.13 14.66
C THR A 160 13.57 -4.73 14.66
N ASN A 161 14.34 -5.29 13.73
CA ASN A 161 15.75 -4.99 13.53
C ASN A 161 15.95 -4.45 12.12
N ARG A 162 16.85 -3.48 11.97
CA ARG A 162 17.18 -2.96 10.64
C ARG A 162 18.02 -3.97 9.88
N ILE A 163 17.92 -3.89 8.56
CA ILE A 163 18.63 -4.74 7.62
C ILE A 163 19.45 -3.83 6.71
N GLU A 164 20.73 -4.13 6.54
CA GLU A 164 21.59 -3.46 5.57
C GLU A 164 22.06 -4.41 4.47
N HIS A 165 22.55 -3.83 3.37
CA HIS A 165 23.07 -4.58 2.22
C HIS A 165 22.05 -5.60 1.69
N PHE A 166 20.79 -5.19 1.64
CA PHE A 166 19.68 -6.07 1.32
C PHE A 166 19.46 -6.19 -0.18
N ASN A 167 18.99 -7.37 -0.61
CA ASN A 167 18.57 -7.61 -1.97
C ASN A 167 17.54 -8.74 -2.04
N ILE A 168 16.51 -8.57 -2.87
CA ILE A 168 15.55 -9.65 -3.16
C ILE A 168 16.26 -10.74 -3.98
N ILE A 169 16.04 -12.00 -3.63
CA ILE A 169 16.54 -13.17 -4.35
C ILE A 169 15.43 -13.79 -5.20
N ASN A 170 14.22 -13.88 -4.64
CA ASN A 170 13.09 -14.57 -5.24
C ASN A 170 11.76 -13.89 -4.88
N GLY A 171 10.76 -14.02 -5.75
CA GLY A 171 9.42 -13.44 -5.56
C GLY A 171 9.23 -12.04 -6.18
N PHE A 172 10.08 -11.65 -7.14
CA PHE A 172 9.99 -10.37 -7.85
C PHE A 172 8.64 -10.14 -8.54
N GLU A 173 7.96 -11.22 -8.93
CA GLU A 173 6.64 -11.17 -9.56
C GLU A 173 5.55 -10.55 -8.69
N TYR A 174 5.73 -10.60 -7.37
CA TYR A 174 4.79 -10.04 -6.40
C TYR A 174 5.08 -8.55 -6.12
N VAL A 175 6.06 -7.99 -6.82
CA VAL A 175 6.52 -6.60 -6.70
C VAL A 175 6.86 -6.26 -5.23
N PRO A 176 7.87 -6.93 -4.66
CA PRO A 176 8.31 -6.64 -3.31
C PRO A 176 9.08 -5.31 -3.26
N ILE A 177 8.77 -4.49 -2.26
CA ILE A 177 9.57 -3.34 -1.84
C ILE A 177 10.25 -3.73 -0.54
N LEU A 178 11.58 -3.78 -0.57
CA LEU A 178 12.40 -4.03 0.62
C LEU A 178 13.15 -2.76 0.98
N SER A 179 13.02 -2.36 2.24
CA SER A 179 13.83 -1.33 2.88
C SER A 179 14.62 -1.94 4.03
N ASP A 180 15.38 -1.12 4.70
CA ASP A 180 16.10 -1.47 5.92
C ASP A 180 15.17 -1.90 7.07
N ASN A 181 13.96 -1.36 7.18
CA ASN A 181 13.05 -1.64 8.30
C ASN A 181 11.67 -2.19 7.90
N PHE A 182 11.42 -2.47 6.62
CA PHE A 182 10.17 -3.09 6.21
C PHE A 182 10.29 -3.88 4.89
N LEU A 183 9.32 -4.76 4.67
CA LEU A 183 9.02 -5.36 3.38
C LEU A 183 7.53 -5.19 3.08
N VAL A 184 7.20 -4.78 1.85
CA VAL A 184 5.83 -4.68 1.34
C VAL A 184 5.70 -5.47 0.05
N ILE A 185 4.60 -6.20 -0.10
CA ILE A 185 4.20 -6.86 -1.34
C ILE A 185 3.00 -6.12 -1.92
N LEU A 186 3.15 -5.65 -3.16
CA LEU A 186 2.15 -4.84 -3.83
C LEU A 186 1.19 -5.66 -4.71
N LYS A 187 1.62 -6.84 -5.18
CA LYS A 187 0.78 -7.82 -5.88
C LYS A 187 0.61 -9.06 -5.01
N PRO A 188 -0.42 -9.12 -4.16
CA PRO A 188 -0.56 -10.14 -3.13
C PRO A 188 -1.12 -11.48 -3.66
N ASN A 189 -1.42 -11.65 -4.95
CA ASN A 189 -2.05 -12.89 -5.42
C ASN A 189 -1.01 -13.92 -5.88
N PRO A 190 -1.05 -15.17 -5.40
CA PRO A 190 -0.20 -16.24 -5.89
C PRO A 190 -0.38 -16.45 -7.40
N ARG A 191 0.71 -16.71 -8.12
CA ARG A 191 0.64 -17.03 -9.57
C ARG A 191 -0.09 -18.33 -9.85
N ASP A 192 0.15 -19.33 -9.01
CA ASP A 192 -0.58 -20.58 -9.03
C ASP A 192 -1.95 -20.36 -8.39
N LYS A 193 -3.00 -20.65 -9.17
CA LYS A 193 -4.40 -20.43 -8.75
C LYS A 193 -4.82 -21.32 -7.59
N GLU A 194 -4.15 -22.45 -7.39
CA GLU A 194 -4.43 -23.38 -6.28
C GLU A 194 -3.55 -23.10 -5.06
N SER A 195 -2.57 -22.19 -5.16
CA SER A 195 -1.67 -21.88 -4.05
C SER A 195 -2.33 -20.93 -3.07
N THR A 196 -2.11 -21.20 -1.78
CA THR A 196 -2.44 -20.30 -0.66
C THR A 196 -1.19 -19.64 -0.07
N ILE A 197 -0.03 -19.79 -0.70
CA ILE A 197 1.26 -19.36 -0.14
C ILE A 197 2.03 -18.49 -1.12
N ILE A 198 2.61 -17.40 -0.60
CA ILE A 198 3.64 -16.60 -1.27
C ILE A 198 4.92 -16.66 -0.44
N LYS A 199 6.06 -16.79 -1.11
CA LYS A 199 7.39 -16.75 -0.49
C LYS A 199 8.24 -15.70 -1.17
N ILE A 200 8.82 -14.81 -0.38
CA ILE A 200 9.83 -13.85 -0.80
C ILE A 200 11.13 -14.20 -0.10
N ASP A 201 12.16 -14.54 -0.87
CA ASP A 201 13.49 -14.79 -0.34
C ASP A 201 14.35 -13.56 -0.57
N PHE A 202 15.10 -13.15 0.43
CA PHE A 202 15.98 -11.99 0.32
C PHE A 202 17.24 -12.15 1.18
N ARG A 203 18.28 -11.43 0.80
CA ARG A 203 19.52 -11.31 1.57
C ARG A 203 19.54 -10.00 2.32
N GLY A 204 20.25 -9.98 3.44
CA GLY A 204 20.52 -8.78 4.22
C GLY A 204 21.16 -9.09 5.56
N THR A 205 21.91 -8.13 6.09
CA THR A 205 22.58 -8.23 7.38
C THR A 205 21.76 -7.48 8.42
N LEU A 206 21.33 -8.19 9.48
CA LEU A 206 20.64 -7.56 10.61
C LEU A 206 21.64 -6.73 11.40
N ILE A 207 21.23 -5.51 11.76
CA ILE A 207 21.98 -4.57 12.61
C ILE A 207 21.19 -4.18 13.86
#